data_AF-A0A7V4B075-F1
#
_entry.id   AF-A0A7V4B075-F1
#
_cell.length_a   1.000
_cell.length_b   1.000
_cell.length_c   1.000
_cell.angle_alpha   90.00
_cell.angle_beta   90.00
_cell.angle_gamma   90.00
#
_symmetry.space_group_name_H-M   'P 1'
#
loop_
_entity.id
_entity.type
_entity.pdbx_description
1 polymer ?
#
loop_
_entity_poly.entity_id
_entity_poly.type
_entity_poly.pdbx_seq_one_letter_code
_entity_poly.pdbx_strand_id
1 'polypeptide(L)' 'MNATSITDSAIKTATYSLTPVATPVFSVAGGSYSSTQSVTITCSTSGADIHYTTNGADPTRSDDLIISG' A
#
# COMPACT_ATOMS: atom_id res chain seq x y z
N MET A 1 -39.60 -38.61 -20.60
CA MET A 1 -38.79 -37.46 -20.14
C MET A 1 -38.27 -37.82 -18.77
N ASN A 2 -36.97 -38.07 -18.58
CA ASN A 2 -36.46 -38.44 -17.25
C ASN A 2 -35.06 -37.87 -17.02
N ALA A 3 -35.01 -36.58 -16.68
CA ALA A 3 -33.80 -35.93 -16.17
C ALA A 3 -33.83 -36.04 -14.64
N THR A 4 -33.36 -37.15 -14.08
CA THR A 4 -33.36 -37.39 -12.62
C THR A 4 -31.98 -37.82 -12.12
N SER A 5 -30.95 -37.01 -12.39
CA SER A 5 -29.64 -37.11 -11.67
C SER A 5 -28.67 -35.97 -12.01
N ILE A 6 -29.06 -34.72 -11.79
CA ILE A 6 -28.09 -33.62 -11.66
C ILE A 6 -28.12 -33.14 -10.23
N THR A 7 -27.19 -33.65 -9.43
CA THR A 7 -26.92 -33.14 -8.09
C THR A 7 -26.03 -31.91 -8.22
N ASP A 8 -26.49 -30.77 -7.75
CA ASP A 8 -25.69 -29.54 -7.77
C ASP A 8 -24.39 -29.72 -6.96
N SER A 9 -23.31 -29.14 -7.46
CA SER A 9 -22.02 -29.16 -6.76
C SER A 9 -22.07 -28.33 -5.48
N ALA A 10 -21.31 -28.74 -4.46
CA ALA A 10 -21.13 -27.95 -3.26
C ALA A 10 -20.44 -26.61 -3.55
N ILE A 11 -20.98 -25.51 -3.02
CA ILE A 11 -20.34 -24.19 -3.06
C ILE A 11 -19.16 -24.20 -2.09
N LYS A 12 -18.00 -23.72 -2.53
CA LYS A 12 -16.82 -23.53 -1.67
C LYS A 12 -16.56 -22.03 -1.51
N THR A 13 -16.52 -21.58 -0.27
CA THR A 13 -16.21 -20.19 0.08
C THR A 13 -14.88 -20.13 0.81
N ALA A 14 -14.13 -19.06 0.56
CA ALA A 14 -12.92 -18.73 1.29
C ALA A 14 -13.02 -17.26 1.73
N THR A 15 -12.50 -16.98 2.93
CA THR A 15 -12.39 -15.62 3.45
C THR A 15 -10.96 -15.15 3.26
N TYR A 16 -10.76 -14.00 2.62
CA TYR A 16 -9.46 -13.35 2.50
C TYR A 16 -9.45 -12.11 3.38
N SER A 17 -8.46 -12.02 4.27
CA SER A 17 -8.23 -10.84 5.09
C SER A 17 -6.97 -10.15 4.58
N LEU A 18 -7.13 -8.94 4.04
CA LEU A 18 -6.01 -8.08 3.65
C LEU A 18 -5.77 -7.09 4.78
N THR A 19 -4.54 -7.05 5.29
CA THR A 19 -4.14 -6.01 6.24
C THR A 19 -3.53 -4.85 5.44
N PRO A 20 -4.10 -3.64 5.52
CA PRO A 20 -3.52 -2.48 4.85
C PRO A 20 -2.18 -2.12 5.49
N VAL A 21 -1.28 -1.59 4.66
CA VAL A 21 -0.02 -0.98 5.10
C VAL A 21 -0.33 0.30 5.88
N ALA A 22 0.43 0.59 6.92
CA ALA A 22 0.30 1.81 7.68
C ALA A 22 0.68 3.03 6.84
N THR A 23 -0.02 4.15 7.03
CA THR A 23 0.29 5.41 6.37
C THR A 23 1.71 5.87 6.75
N PRO A 24 2.58 6.17 5.77
CA PRO A 24 3.89 6.75 6.05
C PRO A 24 3.79 8.10 6.77
N VAL A 25 4.74 8.38 7.65
CA VAL A 25 4.80 9.62 8.44
C VAL A 25 6.07 10.38 8.11
N PHE A 26 5.92 11.67 7.82
CA PHE A 26 7.02 12.60 7.59
C PHE A 26 7.48 13.23 8.91
N SER A 27 8.79 13.36 9.11
CA SER A 27 9.37 14.01 10.29
C SER A 27 9.13 15.53 10.32
N VAL A 28 8.87 16.12 9.16
CA VAL A 28 8.60 17.55 8.99
C VAL A 28 7.19 17.69 8.40
N ALA A 29 6.39 18.63 8.92
CA ALA A 29 5.07 18.92 8.40
C ALA A 29 5.11 19.39 6.92
N GLY A 30 3.97 19.44 6.24
CA GLY A 30 3.90 20.09 4.93
C GLY A 30 3.95 21.61 5.06
N GLY A 31 4.60 22.29 4.11
CA GLY A 31 4.63 23.75 4.06
C GLY A 31 5.77 24.31 3.22
N SER A 32 5.85 25.64 3.14
CA SER A 32 6.96 26.34 2.53
C SER A 32 8.10 26.49 3.54
N TYR A 33 9.32 26.17 3.12
CA TYR A 33 10.53 26.31 3.92
C TYR A 33 11.45 27.36 3.31
N SER A 34 11.97 28.27 4.14
CA SER A 34 12.97 29.27 3.73
C SER A 34 14.41 28.74 3.71
N SER A 35 14.62 27.56 4.28
CA SER A 35 15.89 26.85 4.38
C SER A 35 15.71 25.37 3.99
N THR A 36 16.80 24.69 3.68
CA THR A 36 16.79 23.24 3.41
C THR A 36 16.36 22.45 4.64
N GLN A 37 15.45 21.49 4.45
CA GLN A 37 14.98 20.59 5.50
C GLN A 37 15.53 19.18 5.30
N SER A 38 15.99 18.56 6.39
CA SER A 38 16.24 17.12 6.42
C SER A 38 14.94 16.40 6.77
N VAL A 39 14.43 15.61 5.82
CA VAL A 39 13.16 14.89 5.96
C VAL A 39 13.44 13.40 6.10
N THR A 40 12.77 12.78 7.08
CA THR A 40 12.76 11.34 7.28
C THR A 40 11.32 10.85 7.11
N ILE A 41 11.14 9.71 6.43
CA ILE A 41 9.84 9.10 6.21
C ILE A 41 9.85 7.71 6.85
N THR A 42 8.92 7.46 7.75
CA THR A 42 8.81 6.18 8.49
C THR A 42 7.48 5.48 8.20
N CYS A 43 7.47 4.16 8.28
CA CYS A 43 6.25 3.34 8.22
C CYS A 43 6.32 2.26 9.29
N SER A 44 5.24 2.05 10.05
CA SER A 44 5.19 1.04 11.10
C SER A 44 4.97 -0.39 10.57
N THR A 45 4.62 -0.54 9.29
CA THR A 45 4.55 -1.84 8.64
C THR A 45 5.96 -2.29 8.24
N SER A 46 6.48 -3.29 8.95
CA SER A 46 7.76 -3.89 8.64
C SER A 46 7.78 -4.46 7.21
N GLY A 47 8.82 -4.14 6.46
CA GLY A 47 8.98 -4.58 5.07
C GLY A 47 8.15 -3.81 4.04
N ALA A 48 7.55 -2.68 4.42
CA ALA A 48 6.88 -1.81 3.46
C ALA A 48 7.89 -1.05 2.58
N ASP A 49 7.62 -1.04 1.27
CA ASP A 49 8.31 -0.18 0.31
C ASP A 49 7.63 1.20 0.26
N ILE A 50 8.41 2.27 0.33
CA ILE A 50 7.90 3.65 0.24
C ILE A 50 8.47 4.32 -1.01
N HIS A 51 7.61 4.58 -1.99
CA HIS A 51 7.96 5.33 -3.20
C HIS A 51 7.59 6.80 -3.06
N TYR A 52 8.41 7.70 -3.61
CA TYR A 52 8.17 9.15 -3.54
C TYR A 52 8.47 9.85 -4.86
N THR A 53 7.89 11.03 -5.02
CA THR A 53 8.18 11.95 -6.12
C THR A 53 8.50 13.33 -5.59
N THR A 54 9.25 14.11 -6.37
CA THR A 54 9.52 15.54 -6.11
C THR A 54 8.91 16.44 -7.18
N ASN A 55 8.25 15.84 -8.18
CA ASN A 55 7.68 16.51 -9.34
C ASN A 55 6.17 16.79 -9.21
N GLY A 56 5.54 16.36 -8.10
CA GLY A 56 4.13 16.57 -7.81
C GLY A 56 3.16 15.54 -8.42
N ALA A 57 3.66 14.50 -9.10
CA ALA A 57 2.84 13.38 -9.53
C ALA A 57 2.70 12.31 -8.44
N ASP A 58 1.65 11.50 -8.49
CA ASP A 58 1.51 10.35 -7.58
C ASP A 58 2.64 9.33 -7.81
N PRO A 59 3.28 8.82 -6.75
CA PRO A 59 4.36 7.85 -6.89
C PRO A 59 3.86 6.52 -7.42
N THR A 60 4.67 5.93 -8.29
CA THR A 60 4.52 4.58 -8.84
C THR A 60 5.65 3.69 -8.36
N ARG A 61 5.55 2.39 -8.63
CA ARG A 61 6.60 1.42 -8.26
C ARG A 61 7.92 1.62 -9.02
N SER A 62 7.91 2.42 -10.08
CA SER A 62 9.10 2.76 -10.86
C SER A 62 9.84 3.99 -10.32
N ASP A 63 9.23 4.74 -9.41
CA ASP A 63 9.84 5.90 -8.79
C ASP A 63 10.81 5.50 -7.67
N ASP A 64 11.62 6.46 -7.23
CA ASP A 64 12.64 6.27 -6.21
C ASP A 64 12.07 5.66 -4.93
N LEU A 65 12.80 4.67 -4.41
CA LEU A 65 12.47 3.96 -3.18
C LEU A 65 13.27 4.55 -2.01
N ILE A 66 12.58 4.90 -0.93
CA ILE A 66 13.21 5.14 0.36
C ILE A 66 13.00 3.92 1.27
N ILE A 67 14.10 3.35 1.76
CA ILE A 67 14.05 2.30 2.79
C ILE A 67 13.63 2.98 4.10
N SER A 68 12.56 2.48 4.71
CA SER A 68 12.08 2.99 6.00
C SER A 68 13.21 3.01 7.03
N GLY A 69 13.48 4.16 7.64
CA GLY A 69 14.50 4.35 8.68
C GLY A 69 14.02 5.33 9.74
#